data_AF-A0A925MDD5-F1
#
_entry.id   AF-A0A925MDD5-F1
#
_cell.length_a   1.000
_cell.length_b   1.000
_cell.length_c   1.000
_cell.angle_alpha   90.00
_cell.angle_beta   90.00
_cell.angle_gamma   90.00
#
_symmetry.space_group_name_H-M   'P 1'
#
loop_
_entity.id
_entity.type
_entity.pdbx_description
1 polymer ?
#
loop_
_entity_poly.entity_id
_entity_poly.type
_entity_poly.pdbx_seq_one_letter_code
_entity_poly.pdbx_strand_id
1 'polypeptide(L)'
;MRDVSQKLRRLLYIVPYVAKYPEGVPVEQLAKMLNTERDELLADLDLLSQVGPPDGDPGEYLLVSVDEGRVFVDLAHRLTRPLRLTPAEGAALLLGLRSLRESGIA
;
A
#
# COMPACT_ATOMS: atom_id res chain seq x y z
N MET A 1 8.49 9.14 19.19
CA MET A 1 7.80 9.58 17.96
C MET A 1 7.80 8.40 17.01
N ARG A 2 6.64 7.96 16.50
CA ARG A 2 6.63 6.98 15.40
C ARG A 2 7.35 7.64 14.22
N ASP A 3 8.34 6.96 13.66
CA ASP A 3 9.05 7.45 12.49
C ASP A 3 8.10 7.38 11.29
N VAL A 4 7.48 8.51 10.96
CA VAL A 4 6.50 8.66 9.87
C VAL A 4 7.10 8.18 8.54
N SER A 5 8.41 8.39 8.34
CA SER A 5 9.13 7.94 7.16
C SER A 5 9.19 6.42 7.08
N GLN A 6 9.47 5.74 8.19
CA GLN A 6 9.46 4.27 8.24
C GLN A 6 8.07 3.70 7.99
N LYS A 7 7.03 4.29 8.60
CA LYS A 7 5.64 3.89 8.33
C LYS A 7 5.29 4.06 6.86
N LEU A 8 5.61 5.20 6.25
CA LEU A 8 5.29 5.43 4.84
C LEU A 8 6.02 4.45 3.91
N ARG A 9 7.30 4.15 4.17
CA ARG A 9 8.04 3.10 3.44
C ARG A 9 7.31 1.76 3.50
N ARG A 10 6.84 1.39 4.70
CA ARG A 10 6.15 0.13 4.93
C ARG A 10 4.84 0.06 4.16
N LEU A 11 4.01 1.09 4.23
CA LEU A 11 2.75 1.20 3.48
C LEU A 11 2.97 1.10 1.96
N LEU A 12 3.95 1.82 1.42
CA LEU A 12 4.31 1.78 0.00
C LEU A 12 4.84 0.41 -0.45
N TYR A 13 5.42 -0.37 0.46
CA TYR A 13 5.95 -1.70 0.17
C TYR A 13 4.87 -2.79 0.20
N ILE A 14 3.98 -2.78 1.21
CA ILE A 14 3.00 -3.85 1.46
C ILE A 14 2.17 -4.15 0.21
N VAL A 15 1.59 -3.12 -0.41
CA VAL A 15 0.65 -3.25 -1.53
C VAL A 15 1.28 -3.99 -2.72
N PRO A 16 2.37 -3.50 -3.35
CA PRO A 16 2.98 -4.17 -4.50
C PRO A 16 3.69 -5.47 -4.15
N TYR A 17 4.08 -5.69 -2.88
CA TYR A 17 4.67 -6.95 -2.46
C TYR A 17 3.61 -8.04 -2.37
N VAL A 18 2.55 -7.83 -1.58
CA VAL A 18 1.50 -8.83 -1.34
C VAL A 18 0.74 -9.15 -2.63
N ALA A 19 0.52 -8.17 -3.51
CA ALA A 19 -0.14 -8.38 -4.80
C ALA A 19 0.59 -9.38 -5.74
N LYS A 20 1.86 -9.74 -5.46
CA LYS A 20 2.61 -10.78 -6.19
C LYS A 20 2.29 -12.21 -5.74
N TYR A 21 1.58 -12.37 -4.62
CA TYR A 21 1.28 -13.65 -3.98
C TYR A 21 -0.24 -13.84 -3.90
N PRO A 22 -0.88 -14.43 -4.94
CA PRO A 22 -2.33 -14.64 -4.97
C PRO A 22 -2.87 -15.47 -3.79
N GLU A 23 -2.03 -16.34 -3.22
CA GLU A 23 -2.31 -17.15 -2.04
C GLU A 23 -2.20 -16.40 -0.70
N GLY A 24 -1.85 -15.10 -0.76
CA GLY A 24 -1.66 -14.24 0.40
C GLY A 24 -0.35 -14.50 1.15
N VAL A 25 0.13 -13.48 1.86
CA VAL A 25 1.40 -13.52 2.60
C VAL A 25 1.13 -13.71 4.09
N PRO A 26 1.74 -14.68 4.79
CA PRO A 26 1.58 -14.82 6.24
C PRO A 26 1.91 -13.53 6.99
N VAL A 27 1.04 -13.12 7.90
CA VAL A 27 1.19 -11.87 8.69
C VAL A 27 2.53 -11.85 9.42
N GLU A 28 2.92 -12.96 10.05
CA GLU A 28 4.19 -13.06 10.80
C GLU A 28 5.43 -12.94 9.90
N GLN A 29 5.36 -13.51 8.70
CA GLN A 29 6.45 -13.39 7.72
C GLN A 29 6.58 -11.94 7.25
N LEU A 30 5.45 -11.29 6.96
CA LEU A 30 5.42 -9.90 6.51
C LEU A 30 5.91 -8.95 7.61
N ALA A 31 5.47 -9.14 8.86
CA ALA A 31 5.91 -8.37 10.02
C ALA A 31 7.42 -8.48 10.23
N LYS A 32 7.96 -9.71 10.18
CA LYS A 32 9.40 -9.97 10.28
C LYS A 32 10.20 -9.32 9.15
N MET A 33 9.72 -9.42 7.92
CA MET A 33 10.39 -8.82 6.75
C MET A 33 10.43 -7.29 6.83
N LEU A 34 9.37 -6.68 7.37
CA LEU A 34 9.24 -5.24 7.52
C LEU A 34 9.82 -4.71 8.84
N ASN A 35 10.37 -5.59 9.68
CA ASN A 35 10.90 -5.28 11.01
C ASN A 35 9.90 -4.47 11.86
N THR A 36 8.65 -4.95 11.93
CA THR A 36 7.55 -4.32 12.67
C THR A 36 6.81 -5.36 13.52
N GLU A 37 6.13 -4.91 14.56
CA GLU A 37 5.28 -5.78 15.38
C GLU A 37 3.97 -6.13 14.66
N ARG A 38 3.40 -7.29 14.98
CA ARG A 38 2.14 -7.76 14.38
C ARG A 38 1.03 -6.71 14.48
N ASP A 39 0.81 -6.14 15.66
CA ASP A 39 -0.27 -5.17 15.87
C ASP A 39 -0.06 -3.87 15.09
N GLU A 40 1.20 -3.48 14.88
CA GLU A 40 1.54 -2.32 14.05
C GLU A 40 1.28 -2.60 12.58
N LEU A 41 1.61 -3.81 12.10
CA LEU A 41 1.27 -4.25 10.75
C LEU A 41 -0.25 -4.29 10.55
N LEU A 42 -1.02 -4.83 11.49
CA LEU A 42 -2.48 -4.88 11.38
C LEU A 42 -3.09 -3.46 11.32
N ALA A 43 -2.59 -2.52 12.12
CA ALA A 43 -3.02 -1.11 12.05
C ALA A 43 -2.66 -0.43 10.72
N ASP A 44 -1.57 -0.85 10.09
CA ASP A 44 -1.20 -0.37 8.76
C ASP A 44 -2.09 -0.94 7.66
N LEU A 45 -2.47 -2.22 7.76
CA LEU A 45 -3.41 -2.84 6.83
C LEU A 45 -4.81 -2.21 6.93
N ASP A 46 -5.25 -1.88 8.14
CA ASP A 46 -6.50 -1.14 8.39
C ASP A 46 -6.45 0.30 7.83
N LEU A 47 -5.28 0.94 7.85
CA LEU A 47 -5.12 2.23 7.19
C LEU A 47 -5.17 2.09 5.66
N LEU A 48 -4.55 1.04 5.10
CA LEU A 48 -4.54 0.81 3.66
C LEU A 48 -5.93 0.51 3.10
N SER A 49 -6.81 -0.14 3.86
CA SER A 49 -8.20 -0.40 3.45
C SER A 49 -9.04 0.86 3.31
N GLN A 50 -8.58 2.00 3.85
CA GLN A 50 -9.23 3.31 3.76
C GLN A 50 -8.71 4.15 2.59
N VAL A 51 -7.76 3.64 1.80
CA VAL A 51 -7.23 4.35 0.63
C VAL A 51 -8.17 4.16 -0.55
N GLY A 52 -8.88 5.24 -0.89
CA GLY A 52 -9.82 5.32 -2.01
C GLY A 52 -10.26 6.77 -2.23
N PRO A 53 -11.18 7.02 -3.17
CA PRO A 53 -11.75 8.34 -3.36
C PRO A 53 -12.54 8.77 -2.10
N PRO A 54 -12.59 10.08 -1.75
CA PRO A 54 -13.29 10.55 -0.56
C PRO A 54 -14.78 10.14 -0.46
N ASP A 55 -15.44 10.01 -1.61
CA ASP A 55 -16.85 9.62 -1.74
C ASP A 55 -17.01 8.35 -2.58
N GLY A 56 -16.00 7.46 -2.56
CA GLY A 56 -15.99 6.23 -3.35
C GLY A 56 -16.99 5.19 -2.87
N ASP A 57 -17.45 4.34 -3.78
CA ASP A 57 -18.12 3.09 -3.41
C ASP A 57 -17.09 2.13 -2.79
N PRO A 58 -17.49 1.16 -1.94
CA PRO A 58 -16.57 0.21 -1.31
C PRO A 58 -15.66 -0.55 -2.29
N GLY A 59 -16.09 -0.72 -3.54
CA GLY A 59 -15.30 -1.36 -4.60
C GLY A 59 -14.20 -0.49 -5.22
N GLU A 60 -14.14 0.80 -4.88
CA GLU A 60 -13.16 1.76 -5.40
C GLU A 60 -11.97 1.99 -4.43
N TYR A 61 -12.02 1.38 -3.25
CA TYR A 61 -10.93 1.40 -2.28
C TYR A 61 -9.94 0.26 -2.54
N LEU A 62 -8.73 0.39 -1.99
CA LEU A 62 -7.78 -0.73 -1.95
C LEU A 62 -8.39 -1.90 -1.15
N LEU A 63 -8.55 -3.04 -1.80
CA LEU A 63 -9.04 -4.24 -1.13
C LEU A 63 -7.88 -4.94 -0.42
N VAL A 64 -7.71 -4.61 0.85
CA VAL A 64 -6.74 -5.24 1.75
C VAL A 64 -7.48 -6.02 2.81
N SER A 65 -7.17 -7.30 2.97
CA SER A 65 -7.80 -8.17 3.96
C SER A 65 -6.81 -9.08 4.65
N VAL A 66 -7.17 -9.54 5.85
CA VAL A 66 -6.48 -10.59 6.57
C VAL A 66 -7.43 -11.75 6.77
N ASP A 67 -7.09 -12.91 6.22
CA ASP A 67 -7.86 -14.14 6.37
C ASP A 67 -6.92 -15.31 6.71
N GLU A 68 -7.33 -16.14 7.65
CA GLU A 68 -6.54 -17.28 8.18
C GLU A 68 -5.06 -16.93 8.49
N GLY A 69 -4.80 -15.71 8.98
CA GLY A 69 -3.45 -15.24 9.30
C GLY A 69 -2.58 -14.86 8.09
N ARG A 70 -3.19 -14.68 6.91
CA ARG A 70 -2.55 -14.23 5.67
C ARG A 70 -3.14 -12.91 5.21
N VAL A 71 -2.28 -12.07 4.65
CA VAL A 71 -2.64 -10.78 4.06
C VAL A 71 -2.89 -10.98 2.58
N PHE A 72 -4.02 -10.47 2.10
CA PHE A 72 -4.39 -10.41 0.70
C PHE A 72 -4.52 -8.95 0.28
N VAL A 73 -4.10 -8.67 -0.95
CA VAL A 73 -4.24 -7.36 -1.58
C VAL A 73 -4.77 -7.59 -2.99
N ASP A 74 -5.96 -7.08 -3.27
CA ASP A 74 -6.46 -6.98 -4.63
C ASP A 74 -6.38 -5.52 -5.11
N LEU A 75 -5.70 -5.35 -6.22
CA LEU A 75 -5.70 -4.10 -6.96
C LEU A 75 -6.91 -4.16 -7.88
N ALA A 76 -8.06 -3.64 -7.44
CA ALA A 76 -9.32 -3.64 -8.19
C ALA A 76 -9.14 -3.16 -9.65
N HIS A 77 -8.19 -2.25 -9.87
CA HIS A 77 -7.84 -1.72 -11.19
C HIS A 77 -6.50 -2.21 -11.71
N ARG A 78 -6.08 -3.43 -11.34
CA ARG A 78 -4.76 -4.04 -11.63
C ARG A 78 -4.01 -3.23 -12.66
N LEU A 79 -2.86 -2.66 -12.33
CA LEU A 79 -2.00 -1.90 -13.25
C LEU A 79 -1.43 -2.77 -14.40
N THR A 80 -2.22 -3.73 -14.89
CA THR A 80 -2.02 -4.70 -15.97
C THR A 80 -1.98 -4.04 -17.33
N ARG A 81 -2.42 -2.77 -17.43
CA ARG A 81 -2.22 -1.93 -18.61
C ARG A 81 -1.77 -0.52 -18.18
N PRO A 82 -0.99 0.18 -19.01
CA PRO A 82 -0.63 1.56 -18.76
C PRO A 82 -1.87 2.46 -18.62
N LEU A 83 -1.88 3.28 -17.56
CA LEU A 83 -2.91 4.31 -17.37
C LEU A 83 -2.69 5.44 -18.37
N ARG A 84 -3.79 5.98 -18.92
CA ARG A 84 -3.76 7.20 -19.73
C ARG A 84 -3.93 8.39 -18.82
N LEU A 85 -2.81 8.87 -18.29
CA LEU A 85 -2.77 10.05 -17.44
C LEU A 85 -2.90 11.31 -18.28
N THR A 86 -3.69 12.26 -17.80
CA THR A 86 -3.65 13.65 -18.26
C THR A 86 -2.30 14.30 -17.89
N PRO A 87 -1.90 15.40 -18.55
CA PRO A 87 -0.70 16.12 -18.17
C PRO A 87 -0.67 16.55 -16.69
N ALA A 88 -1.83 16.93 -16.13
CA ALA A 88 -1.94 17.33 -14.73
C ALA A 88 -1.72 16.16 -13.77
N GLU A 89 -2.31 15.01 -14.03
CA GLU A 89 -2.12 13.80 -13.21
C GLU A 89 -0.67 13.31 -13.28
N GLY A 90 -0.08 13.29 -14.48
CA GLY A 90 1.33 12.93 -14.66
C GLY A 90 2.28 13.86 -13.89
N ALA A 91 2.05 15.17 -13.94
CA ALA A 91 2.83 16.15 -13.20
C ALA A 91 2.68 15.96 -11.67
N ALA A 92 1.46 15.72 -11.18
CA ALA A 92 1.20 15.48 -9.77
C ALA A 92 1.95 14.24 -9.25
N LEU A 93 1.91 13.13 -9.99
CA LEU A 93 2.64 11.90 -9.63
C LEU A 93 4.15 12.13 -9.64
N LEU A 94 4.69 12.80 -10.66
CA LEU A 94 6.13 13.10 -10.73
C LEU A 94 6.61 13.96 -9.56
N LEU A 95 5.85 14.99 -9.19
CA LEU A 95 6.17 15.85 -8.04
C LEU A 95 6.12 15.05 -6.73
N GLY A 96 5.08 14.25 -6.52
CA GLY A 96 4.96 13.39 -5.34
C GLY A 96 6.12 12.41 -5.21
N LEU A 97 6.45 11.69 -6.29
CA LEU A 97 7.59 10.76 -6.32
C LEU A 97 8.93 11.47 -6.06
N ARG A 98 9.10 12.68 -6.60
CA ARG A 98 10.30 13.49 -6.34
C ARG A 98 10.41 13.86 -4.87
N SER A 99 9.32 14.31 -4.25
CA SER A 99 9.29 14.63 -2.82
C SER A 99 9.61 13.40 -1.96
N LEU A 100 9.07 12.22 -2.31
CA LEU A 100 9.40 10.97 -1.63
C LEU A 100 10.89 10.63 -1.73
N ARG A 101 11.49 10.78 -2.91
CA ARG A 101 12.93 10.54 -3.13
C ARG A 101 13.81 11.52 -2.36
N GLU A 102 13.46 12.80 -2.36
CA GLU A 102 14.23 13.85 -1.66
C GLU A 102 14.12 13.73 -0.13
N SER A 103 13.00 13.22 0.38
CA SER A 103 12.83 12.89 1.81
C SER A 103 13.63 11.66 2.27
N GLY A 104 14.25 10.94 1.33
CA GLY A 104 14.94 9.68 1.56
C GLY A 104 14.01 8.49 1.81
N ILE A 105 12.68 8.67 1.74
CA ILE A 105 11.70 7.61 1.98
C ILE A 105 11.79 6.55 0.86
N ALA A 106 11.92 6.97 -0.40
CA ALA A 106 12.02 6.09 -1.57
C ALA A 106 13.39 6.16 -2.26
#